data_AF-A0A7C3V4D7-F1
#
_entry.id   AF-A0A7C3V4D7-F1
#
_cell.length_a   1.000
_cell.length_b   1.000
_cell.length_c   1.000
_cell.angle_alpha   90.00
_cell.angle_beta   90.00
_cell.angle_gamma   90.00
#
_symmetry.space_group_name_H-M   'P 1'
#
loop_
_entity.id
_entity.type
_entity.pdbx_description
1 polymer ?
#
loop_
_entity_poly.entity_id
_entity_poly.type
_entity_poly.pdbx_seq_one_letter_code
_entity_poly.pdbx_strand_id
1 'polypeptide(L)' 'YNNRGLAYYHTKAYAKAIADFDKAIQLNPNFAKAYNNRAHAYYQQKAYKKAEEDVHKAQSLKYAVDKELVDNLKKK' A
#
# COMPACT_ATOMS: atom_id res chain seq x y z
N TYR A 1 -2.14 13.85 1.25
CA TYR A 1 -2.63 12.66 0.53
C TYR A 1 -2.55 11.39 1.36
N ASN A 2 -1.37 10.96 1.83
CA ASN A 2 -1.24 9.72 2.62
C ASN A 2 -2.17 9.63 3.85
N ASN A 3 -2.28 10.68 4.67
CA ASN A 3 -3.11 10.60 5.89
C ASN A 3 -4.62 10.50 5.55
N ARG A 4 -5.07 11.17 4.49
CA ARG A 4 -6.45 11.06 4.02
C ARG A 4 -6.71 9.70 3.36
N GLY A 5 -5.75 9.17 2.60
CA GLY A 5 -5.79 7.81 2.07
C GLY A 5 -5.89 6.77 3.19
N LEU A 6 -5.14 6.95 4.28
CA LEU A 6 -5.20 6.10 5.46
C LEU A 6 -6.58 6.19 6.15
N ALA A 7 -7.15 7.39 6.26
CA ALA A 7 -8.52 7.54 6.77
C ALA A 7 -9.54 6.77 5.89
N TYR A 8 -9.45 6.88 4.57
CA TYR A 8 -10.29 6.10 3.65
C TYR A 8 -10.08 4.59 3.78
N TYR A 9 -8.83 4.15 4.00
CA TYR A 9 -8.53 2.74 4.24
C TYR A 9 -9.25 2.22 5.49
N HIS A 10 -9.21 2.96 6.60
CA HIS A 10 -9.91 2.58 7.83
C HIS A 10 -11.43 2.57 7.69
N THR A 11 -12.00 3.41 6.81
CA THR A 11 -13.43 3.35 6.45
C THR A 11 -13.74 2.31 5.36
N LYS A 12 -12.79 1.42 5.03
CA LYS A 12 -12.89 0.39 3.97
C LYS A 12 -13.15 0.95 2.56
N ALA A 13 -12.96 2.25 2.36
CA ALA A 13 -13.10 2.92 1.07
C ALA A 13 -11.82 2.76 0.24
N TYR A 14 -11.44 1.51 -0.04
CA TYR A 14 -10.12 1.16 -0.56
C TYR A 14 -9.78 1.82 -1.90
N ALA A 15 -10.75 1.99 -2.80
CA ALA A 15 -10.50 2.66 -4.09
C ALA A 15 -10.12 4.14 -3.90
N LYS A 16 -10.76 4.85 -2.95
CA LYS A 16 -10.41 6.22 -2.59
C LYS A 16 -9.06 6.28 -1.89
N ALA A 17 -8.77 5.30 -1.03
CA ALA A 17 -7.48 5.17 -0.36
C ALA A 17 -6.34 5.03 -1.37
N ILE A 18 -6.49 4.13 -2.35
CA ILE A 18 -5.52 3.90 -3.43
C ILE A 18 -5.28 5.20 -4.22
N ALA A 19 -6.33 5.91 -4.64
CA ALA A 19 -6.17 7.17 -5.37
C ALA A 19 -5.39 8.23 -4.57
N ASP A 20 -5.60 8.31 -3.25
CA ASP A 20 -4.83 9.20 -2.38
C ASP A 20 -3.38 8.73 -2.18
N PHE A 21 -3.13 7.42 -2.07
CA PHE A 21 -1.76 6.90 -2.02
C PHE A 21 -1.02 7.09 -3.35
N ASP A 22 -1.69 6.90 -4.49
CA ASP A 22 -1.17 7.19 -5.82
C ASP A 22 -0.71 8.64 -5.91
N LYS A 23 -1.54 9.58 -5.44
CA LYS A 23 -1.17 11.00 -5.45
C LYS A 23 0.01 11.28 -4.52
N ALA A 24 0.09 10.62 -3.36
CA ALA A 24 1.24 10.74 -2.47
C ALA A 24 2.55 10.25 -3.14
N ILE A 25 2.47 9.14 -3.88
CA ILE A 25 3.59 8.55 -4.61
C ILE A 25 4.00 9.42 -5.81
N GLN A 26 3.04 9.99 -6.54
CA GLN A 26 3.34 10.93 -7.63
C GLN A 26 4.11 12.17 -7.14
N LEU A 27 3.79 12.66 -5.95
CA LEU A 27 4.46 13.83 -5.36
C LEU A 27 5.83 13.48 -4.76
N ASN A 28 5.96 12.28 -4.21
CA ASN A 28 7.23 11.77 -3.72
C ASN A 28 7.36 10.27 -4.05
N PRO A 29 8.07 9.93 -5.14
CA PRO A 29 8.28 8.54 -5.56
C PRO A 29 9.11 7.70 -4.57
N ASN A 30 9.75 8.34 -3.59
CA ASN A 30 10.52 7.67 -2.53
C ASN A 30 9.72 7.55 -1.22
N PHE A 31 8.43 7.89 -1.21
CA PHE A 31 7.61 7.82 -0.01
C PHE A 31 7.16 6.39 0.30
N ALA A 32 8.07 5.60 0.88
CA ALA A 32 7.89 4.18 1.09
C ALA A 32 6.63 3.80 1.90
N LYS A 33 6.25 4.63 2.89
CA LYS A 33 5.03 4.43 3.68
C LYS A 33 3.75 4.46 2.82
N ALA A 34 3.71 5.29 1.78
CA ALA A 34 2.56 5.36 0.88
C ALA A 34 2.42 4.08 0.05
N TYR A 35 3.53 3.49 -0.42
CA TYR A 35 3.52 2.18 -1.07
C TYR A 35 3.01 1.08 -0.12
N ASN A 36 3.52 1.04 1.12
CA ASN A 36 3.04 0.06 2.12
C ASN A 36 1.52 0.18 2.35
N ASN A 37 1.02 1.39 2.56
CA ASN A 37 -0.41 1.61 2.79
C ASN A 37 -1.26 1.24 1.56
N ARG A 38 -0.75 1.52 0.35
CA ARG A 38 -1.40 1.12 -0.89
C ARG A 38 -1.39 -0.39 -1.09
N ALA A 39 -0.32 -1.09 -0.69
CA ALA A 39 -0.27 -2.55 -0.68
C ALA A 39 -1.38 -3.17 0.19
N HIS A 40 -1.59 -2.64 1.41
CA HIS A 40 -2.69 -3.08 2.25
C HIS A 40 -4.05 -2.83 1.58
N ALA A 41 -4.25 -1.67 0.96
CA ALA A 41 -5.51 -1.38 0.26
C ALA A 41 -5.74 -2.32 -0.94
N TYR A 42 -4.70 -2.64 -1.71
CA TYR A 42 -4.77 -3.63 -2.79
C TYR A 42 -5.04 -5.05 -2.27
N TYR A 43 -4.41 -5.45 -1.16
CA TYR A 43 -4.66 -6.73 -0.52
C TYR A 43 -6.14 -6.90 -0.13
N GLN A 44 -6.73 -5.86 0.47
CA GLN A 44 -8.15 -5.87 0.85
C GLN A 44 -9.08 -5.98 -0.37
N GLN A 45 -8.68 -5.46 -1.53
CA GLN A 45 -9.40 -5.63 -2.80
C GLN A 45 -9.08 -6.96 -3.51
N LYS A 46 -8.29 -7.85 -2.91
CA LYS A 46 -7.78 -9.09 -3.52
C LYS A 46 -6.92 -8.86 -4.77
N ALA A 47 -6.40 -7.66 -4.95
CA ALA A 47 -5.47 -7.31 -6.02
C ALA A 47 -4.03 -7.68 -5.61
N TYR A 48 -3.79 -8.98 -5.38
CA TYR A 48 -2.57 -9.46 -4.72
C TYR A 48 -1.28 -9.12 -5.46
N LYS A 49 -1.25 -9.26 -6.80
CA LYS A 49 -0.06 -8.89 -7.60
C LYS A 49 0.35 -7.43 -7.41
N LYS A 50 -0.61 -6.50 -7.39
CA LYS A 50 -0.34 -5.08 -7.13
C LYS A 50 0.14 -4.82 -5.72
N ALA A 51 -0.39 -5.57 -4.74
CA ALA A 51 0.08 -5.49 -3.37
C ALA A 51 1.53 -5.98 -3.24
N GLU A 52 1.91 -7.08 -3.90
CA GLU A 52 3.29 -7.57 -3.93
C GLU A 52 4.25 -6.56 -4.56
N GLU A 53 3.88 -5.96 -5.69
CA GLU A 53 4.65 -4.90 -6.34
C GLU A 53 4.92 -3.73 -5.39
N ASP A 54 3.89 -3.28 -4.66
CA ASP A 54 4.03 -2.19 -3.70
C ASP A 54 4.85 -2.58 -2.46
N VAL A 55 4.73 -3.82 -1.98
CA VAL A 55 5.58 -4.35 -0.90
C VAL A 55 7.03 -4.36 -1.33
N HIS A 56 7.35 -4.88 -2.51
CA HIS A 56 8.71 -4.89 -3.04
C HIS A 56 9.24 -3.47 -3.20
N LYS A 57 8.41 -2.53 -3.70
CA LYS A 57 8.81 -1.15 -3.83
C LYS A 57 9.11 -0.50 -2.47
N ALA A 58 8.27 -0.73 -1.46
CA ALA A 58 8.52 -0.24 -0.10
C ALA A 58 9.82 -0.80 0.48
N GLN A 59 10.07 -2.11 0.33
CA GLN A 59 11.30 -2.76 0.78
C GLN A 59 12.55 -2.24 0.07
N SER A 60 12.47 -1.97 -1.25
CA SER A 60 13.58 -1.37 -2.02
C SER A 60 13.96 0.02 -1.51
N LEU A 61 13.01 0.74 -0.92
CA LEU A 61 13.20 2.03 -0.25
C LEU A 61 13.59 1.88 1.23
N LYS A 62 14.02 0.68 1.64
CA LYS A 62 14.46 0.33 3.01
C LYS A 62 13.35 0.49 4.06
N TYR A 63 12.08 0.43 3.66
CA TYR A 63 10.96 0.45 4.60
C TYR A 63 10.67 -0.94 5.15
N ALA A 64 10.50 -1.02 6.46
CA ALA A 64 10.10 -2.25 7.13
C ALA A 64 8.60 -2.49 6.90
N VAL A 65 8.28 -3.49 6.09
CA VAL A 65 6.90 -3.94 5.84
C VAL A 65 6.53 -5.01 6.87
N ASP A 66 5.29 -4.98 7.34
CA ASP A 66 4.76 -5.97 8.28
C ASP A 66 4.87 -7.39 7.72
N LYS A 67 5.53 -8.27 8.48
CA LYS A 67 5.76 -9.67 8.08
C LYS A 67 4.45 -10.41 7.79
N GLU A 68 3.39 -10.08 8.53
CA GLU A 68 2.06 -10.67 8.33
C GLU A 68 1.53 -10.43 6.92
N LEU A 69 1.63 -9.20 6.39
CA LEU A 69 1.18 -8.90 5.02
C LEU A 69 1.97 -9.73 4.00
N VAL A 70 3.29 -9.81 4.17
CA VAL A 70 4.19 -10.56 3.28
C VAL A 70 3.84 -12.05 3.29
N ASP A 71 3.67 -12.64 4.46
CA ASP A 71 3.33 -14.06 4.60
C ASP A 71 1.92 -14.36 4.09
N ASN A 72 0.99 -13.43 4.26
CA ASN A 72 -0.37 -13.55 3.72
C ASN A 72 -0.40 -13.48 2.19
N LEU A 73 0.45 -12.66 1.55
CA LEU A 73 0.55 -12.59 0.09
C LEU A 73 1.13 -13.87 -0.52
N LYS A 74 2.16 -14.46 0.10
CA LYS A 74 2.77 -15.74 -0.34
C LYS A 74 1.79 -16.92 -0.35
N LYS A 75 0.68 -16.83 0.37
CA LYS A 75 -0.36 -17.88 0.49
C LYS A 75 -1.52 -17.70 -0.49
N LYS A 76 -1.56 -16.62 -1.27
CA LYS A 76 -2.64 -16.33 -2.22
C LYS A 76 -2.26 -16.76 -3.63
#